data_AF-A0A383ETC1-F1
#
_entry.id   AF-A0A383ETC1-F1
#
_cell.length_a   1.000
_cell.length_b   1.000
_cell.length_c   1.000
_cell.angle_alpha   90.00
_cell.angle_beta   90.00
_cell.angle_gamma   90.00
#
_symmetry.space_group_name_H-M   'P 1'
#
loop_
_entity.id
_entity.type
_entity.pdbx_description
1 polymer ?
#
loop_
_entity_poly.entity_id
_entity_poly.type
_entity_poly.pdbx_seq_one_letter_code
_entity_poly.pdbx_strand_id
1 'polypeptide(L)' 'MSKRAKQVLNNRIMDQMMVSNEEVEMGVYDQIFEKNPEDYEEVEKATTVAVKEFINGELVWKNPEEEA' A
#
# COMPACT_ATOMS: atom_id res chain seq x y z
N MET A 1 -12.31 10.95 2.77
CA MET A 1 -11.55 10.72 1.52
C MET A 1 -10.03 10.83 1.68
N SER A 2 -9.48 12.03 1.96
CA SER A 2 -8.01 12.22 2.08
C SER A 2 -7.35 11.30 3.12
N LYS A 3 -8.00 11.08 4.28
CA LYS A 3 -7.54 10.14 5.31
C LYS A 3 -7.40 8.71 4.78
N ARG A 4 -8.38 8.21 4.00
CA ARG A 4 -8.35 6.85 3.46
C ARG A 4 -7.29 6.67 2.37
N ALA A 5 -7.15 7.66 1.48
CA ALA A 5 -6.07 7.63 0.48
C ALA A 5 -4.68 7.58 1.13
N LYS A 6 -4.47 8.30 2.24
CA LYS A 6 -3.23 8.21 3.03
C LYS A 6 -3.04 6.85 3.68
N GLN A 7 -4.10 6.25 4.22
CA GLN A 7 -4.03 4.88 4.78
C GLN A 7 -3.62 3.85 3.71
N VAL A 8 -4.23 3.91 2.52
CA VAL A 8 -3.88 3.02 1.40
C VAL A 8 -2.41 3.21 0.99
N LEU A 9 -1.92 4.45 0.93
CA LEU A 9 -0.52 4.72 0.63
C LEU A 9 0.41 4.16 1.71
N ASN A 10 0.09 4.39 2.99
CA ASN A 10 0.90 3.89 4.11
C ASN A 10 0.97 2.36 4.13
N ASN A 11 -0.13 1.68 3.85
CA ASN A 11 -0.14 0.21 3.76
C ASN A 11 0.83 -0.28 2.68
N ARG A 12 0.78 0.32 1.48
CA ARG A 12 1.72 -0.03 0.38
C ARG A 12 3.18 0.19 0.75
N ILE A 13 3.49 1.26 1.49
CA ILE A 13 4.86 1.53 1.97
C ILE A 13 5.28 0.48 2.98
N MET A 14 4.40 0.09 3.90
CA MET A 14 4.68 -0.95 4.89
C MET A 14 4.92 -2.31 4.22
N ASP A 15 4.11 -2.68 3.23
CA ASP A 15 4.30 -3.92 2.47
C ASP A 15 5.66 -3.93 1.77
N GLN A 16 6.05 -2.82 1.14
CA GLN A 16 7.38 -2.67 0.52
C GLN A 16 8.52 -2.76 1.54
N MET A 17 8.36 -2.14 2.71
CA MET A 17 9.35 -2.19 3.78
C MET A 17 9.47 -3.60 4.37
N MET A 18 8.38 -4.35 4.50
CA MET A 18 8.44 -5.74 4.96
C MET A 18 9.24 -6.61 3.99
N VAL A 19 9.00 -6.47 2.69
CA VAL A 19 9.76 -7.19 1.65
C VAL A 19 11.23 -6.77 1.64
N SER A 20 11.54 -5.49 1.84
CA SER A 20 12.94 -5.01 1.85
C SER A 20 13.70 -5.34 3.13
N ASN A 21 13.01 -5.40 4.28
CA ASN A 21 13.60 -5.68 5.59
C ASN A 21 13.62 -7.17 5.92
N GLU A 22 13.11 -8.04 5.06
CA GLU A 22 13.44 -9.45 5.09
C GLU A 22 14.95 -9.57 4.81
N GLU A 23 15.75 -9.49 5.88
CA GLU A 23 17.19 -9.71 5.85
C GLU A 23 17.44 -11.18 5.53
N VAL A 24 17.33 -11.53 4.25
CA VAL A 24 17.88 -12.77 3.72
C VAL A 24 19.39 -12.61 3.82
N GLU A 25 20.06 -13.49 4.56
CA GLU A 25 21.53 -13.51 4.65
C GLU A 25 22.10 -13.86 3.27
N MET A 26 22.29 -12.85 2.42
CA MET A 26 22.75 -13.02 1.04
C MET A 26 24.21 -13.46 1.04
N GLY A 27 24.47 -14.69 0.61
CA GLY A 27 25.80 -15.22 0.38
C GLY A 27 26.53 -14.50 -0.76
N VAL A 28 27.86 -14.62 -0.80
CA VAL A 28 28.71 -13.98 -1.84
C VAL A 28 28.32 -14.36 -3.28
N TYR A 29 27.68 -15.51 -3.46
CA TYR A 29 27.23 -16.02 -4.77
C TYR A 29 25.71 -15.96 -4.97
N ASP A 30 24.97 -15.36 -4.03
CA ASP A 30 23.52 -15.25 -4.16
C ASP A 30 23.17 -14.21 -5.22
N GLN A 31 22.18 -14.52 -6.06
CA GLN A 31 21.72 -13.62 -7.09
C GLN A 31 20.95 -12.46 -6.45
N ILE A 32 21.34 -11.23 -6.80
CA ILE A 32 20.58 -10.03 -6.42
C ILE A 32 19.28 -10.04 -7.23
N PHE A 33 18.15 -9.81 -6.55
CA PHE A 33 16.88 -9.57 -7.22
C PHE A 33 16.96 -8.22 -7.97
N GLU A 34 17.27 -8.25 -9.27
CA GLU A 34 17.22 -7.08 -10.13
C GLU A 34 15.78 -6.81 -10.56
N LYS A 35 15.32 -5.58 -10.34
CA LYS A 35 13.99 -5.14 -10.78
C LYS A 35 14.03 -4.82 -12.28
N ASN A 36 13.48 -5.71 -13.11
CA ASN A 36 13.48 -5.48 -14.56
C ASN A 36 12.34 -4.54 -14.97
N PRO A 37 12.48 -3.82 -16.10
CA PRO A 37 11.38 -3.03 -16.67
C PRO A 37 10.14 -3.87 -17.00
N GLU A 38 10.33 -5.15 -17.30
CA GLU A 38 9.25 -6.12 -17.58
C GLU A 38 8.44 -6.47 -16.32
N ASP A 39 9.01 -6.28 -15.12
CA ASP A 39 8.37 -6.55 -13.83
C ASP A 39 7.54 -5.34 -13.33
N TYR A 40 7.18 -4.41 -14.23
CA TYR A 40 6.37 -3.25 -13.89
C TYR A 40 4.89 -3.62 -13.70
N GLU A 41 4.38 -3.39 -12.50
CA GLU A 41 2.95 -3.52 -12.20
C GLU A 41 2.27 -2.14 -12.16
N GLU A 42 1.28 -1.93 -13.02
CA GLU A 42 0.46 -0.72 -13.00
C GLU A 42 -0.53 -0.78 -11.84
N VAL A 43 -0.32 0.07 -10.83
CA VAL A 43 -1.18 0.14 -9.65
C VAL A 43 -2.04 1.41 -9.68
N GLU A 44 -3.33 1.26 -9.36
CA GLU A 44 -4.23 2.40 -9.27
C GLU A 44 -3.78 3.42 -8.20
N LYS A 45 -4.00 4.71 -8.49
CA LYS A 45 -3.71 5.80 -7.55
C LYS A 45 -4.51 5.60 -6.26
N ALA A 46 -3.85 5.84 -5.12
CA ALA A 46 -4.47 5.68 -3.81
C ALA A 46 -5.74 6.54 -3.63
N THR A 47 -5.81 7.69 -4.29
CA THR A 47 -7.02 8.53 -4.33
C THR A 47 -8.16 7.88 -5.08
N THR A 48 -7.89 7.23 -6.22
CA THR A 48 -8.89 6.50 -7.00
C THR A 48 -9.44 5.31 -6.22
N VAL A 49 -8.57 4.54 -5.56
CA VAL A 49 -8.97 3.42 -4.69
C VAL A 49 -9.86 3.92 -3.56
N ALA A 50 -9.45 4.97 -2.84
CA ALA A 50 -10.26 5.53 -1.77
C ALA A 50 -11.63 6.05 -2.24
N VAL A 51 -11.72 6.58 -3.47
CA VAL A 51 -13.00 6.99 -4.08
C VAL A 51 -13.89 5.80 -4.39
N LYS A 52 -13.34 4.73 -4.96
CA LYS A 52 -14.08 3.49 -5.23
C LYS A 52 -14.62 2.85 -3.97
N GLU A 53 -13.78 2.69 -2.94
CA GLU A 53 -14.19 2.13 -1.64
C GLU A 53 -15.33 2.95 -0.99
N PHE A 54 -15.31 4.27 -1.17
CA PHE A 54 -16.40 5.14 -0.69
C PHE A 54 -17.69 4.92 -1.47
N ILE A 55 -17.62 4.87 -2.80
CA ILE A 55 -18.80 4.66 -3.65
C ILE A 55 -19.41 3.27 -3.41
N ASN A 56 -18.58 2.25 -3.19
CA ASN A 56 -19.00 0.88 -2.95
C ASN A 56 -19.55 0.66 -1.53
N GLY A 57 -19.43 1.64 -0.62
CA GLY A 57 -19.88 1.50 0.77
C GLY A 57 -19.02 0.56 1.61
N GLU A 58 -17.80 0.25 1.17
CA GLU A 58 -16.86 -0.64 1.86
C GLU A 58 -16.23 0.02 3.11
N LEU A 59 -16.42 1.33 3.27
CA LEU A 59 -15.88 2.09 4.39
C LEU A 59 -16.98 2.52 5.37
N VAL A 60 -16.79 2.15 6.64
CA VAL A 60 -17.60 2.67 7.75
C VAL A 60 -17.01 4.01 8.20
N TRP A 61 -17.71 5.11 7.90
CA TRP A 61 -17.37 6.43 8.40
C TRP A 61 -18.17 6.70 9.67
N LYS A 62 -17.48 7.12 10.73
CA LYS A 62 -18.10 7.62 11.94
C LYS A 62 -17.78 9.08 12.11
N ASN A 63 -18.77 9.86 12.53
CA ASN A 63 -18.56 11.26 12.86
C ASN A 63 -18.10 11.34 14.32
N PRO A 64 -16.91 11.86 14.63
CA PRO A 64 -16.39 11.86 16.01
C PRO A 64 -17.22 12.73 16.97
N GLU A 65 -18.06 13.63 16.45
CA GLU A 65 -18.99 14.44 17.25
C GLU A 65 -20.29 13.70 17.64
N GLU A 66 -20.61 12.57 17.01
CA GLU A 66 -21.80 11.76 17.33
C GLU A 66 -21.54 10.72 18.44
N GLU A 67 -20.28 10.52 18.85
CA GLU A 67 -19.87 9.61 19.93
C GLU A 67 -19.62 10.34 21.28
N ALA A 68 -19.99 11.62 21.40
CA ALA A 68 -19.79 12.46 22.59
C ALA A 68 -21.10 12.83 23.33
#